data_AF-A0A350WQV7-F1
#
_entry.id   AF-A0A350WQV7-F1
#
_cell.length_a   1.000
_cell.length_b   1.000
_cell.length_c   1.000
_cell.angle_alpha   90.00
_cell.angle_beta   90.00
_cell.angle_gamma   90.00
#
_symmetry.space_group_name_H-M   'P 1'
#
loop_
_entity.id
_entity.type
_entity.pdbx_description
1 polymer ?
#
loop_
_entity_poly.entity_id
_entity_poly.type
_entity_poly.pdbx_seq_one_letter_code
_entity_poly.pdbx_strand_id
1 'polypeptide(L)'
;MSSFKRNLQEILKYPSAIAGSLIILALVIVAGIVITTIPYSEAIRLWRGGEDVWYANPQYAPPAWINYFRSEKLPVSFALDSFESDGEQVVTTFEDVDGTTSRTNITYTFDFQADVVPQEISLYFDATYESKQPFASILW
;
A
#
# COMPACT_ATOMS: atom_id res chain seq x y z
N MET A 1 -44.28 -14.18 26.21
CA MET A 1 -43.04 -13.55 25.68
C MET A 1 -42.86 -14.05 24.25
N SER A 2 -42.61 -13.15 23.28
CA SER A 2 -42.51 -13.51 21.87
C SER A 2 -41.39 -14.55 21.63
N SER A 3 -41.63 -15.51 20.74
CA SER A 3 -40.68 -16.60 20.45
C SER A 3 -39.27 -16.10 20.12
N PHE A 4 -39.18 -14.91 19.50
CA PHE A 4 -37.95 -14.22 19.17
C PHE A 4 -37.05 -13.92 20.38
N LYS A 5 -37.62 -13.44 21.50
CA LYS A 5 -36.84 -13.17 22.73
C LYS A 5 -36.25 -14.45 23.33
N ARG A 6 -36.95 -15.58 23.21
CA ARG A 6 -36.48 -16.86 23.74
C ARG A 6 -35.31 -17.41 22.92
N ASN A 7 -35.39 -17.33 21.59
CA ASN A 7 -34.29 -17.73 20.71
C ASN A 7 -33.02 -16.89 20.95
N LEU A 8 -33.17 -15.58 21.16
CA LEU A 8 -32.04 -14.70 21.47
C LEU A 8 -31.40 -15.04 22.83
N GLN A 9 -32.21 -15.36 23.83
CA GLN A 9 -31.72 -15.86 25.13
C GLN A 9 -31.01 -17.21 25.03
N GLU A 10 -31.41 -18.08 24.10
CA GLU A 10 -30.73 -19.36 23.87
C GLU A 10 -29.36 -19.18 23.21
N ILE A 11 -29.23 -18.27 22.26
CA ILE A 11 -27.93 -17.92 21.64
C ILE A 11 -26.95 -17.39 22.70
N LEU A 12 -27.43 -16.57 23.64
CA LEU A 12 -26.62 -16.02 24.73
C LEU A 12 -26.12 -17.06 25.74
N LYS A 13 -26.65 -18.29 25.73
CA LYS A 13 -26.18 -19.37 26.63
C LYS A 13 -24.92 -20.06 26.11
N TYR A 14 -24.60 -19.91 24.82
CA TYR A 14 -23.46 -20.57 24.19
C TYR A 14 -22.39 -19.53 23.83
N PRO A 15 -21.24 -19.51 24.53
CA PRO A 15 -20.18 -18.53 24.28
C PRO A 15 -19.68 -18.49 22.83
N SER A 16 -19.62 -19.65 22.16
CA SER A 16 -19.26 -19.76 20.75
C SER A 16 -20.28 -19.10 19.82
N ALA A 17 -21.57 -19.22 20.13
CA ALA A 17 -22.64 -18.59 19.35
C ALA A 17 -22.62 -17.05 19.51
N ILE A 18 -22.24 -16.55 20.68
CA ILE A 18 -22.01 -15.11 20.90
C ILE A 18 -20.83 -14.62 20.05
N ALA A 19 -19.68 -15.31 20.14
CA ALA A 19 -18.49 -14.93 19.38
C ALA A 19 -18.75 -14.92 17.86
N GLY A 20 -19.41 -15.97 17.35
CA GLY A 20 -19.82 -16.03 15.94
C GLY A 20 -20.78 -14.90 15.56
N SER A 21 -21.76 -14.60 16.41
CA SER A 21 -22.73 -13.52 16.19
C SER A 21 -22.07 -12.14 16.18
N LEU A 22 -21.04 -11.92 17.02
CA LEU A 22 -20.25 -10.68 17.02
C LEU A 22 -19.43 -10.53 15.73
N ILE A 23 -18.83 -11.61 15.24
CA ILE A 23 -18.11 -11.59 13.96
C ILE A 23 -19.07 -11.26 12.81
N ILE A 24 -20.23 -11.90 12.77
CA ILE A 24 -21.26 -11.63 11.75
C ILE A 24 -21.70 -10.16 11.84
N LEU A 25 -21.97 -9.65 13.05
CA LEU A 25 -22.35 -8.26 13.25
C LEU A 25 -21.27 -7.30 12.76
N ALA A 26 -19.99 -7.58 13.06
CA ALA A 26 -18.87 -6.79 12.58
C ALA A 26 -18.80 -6.79 11.04
N LEU A 27 -18.98 -7.94 10.40
CA LEU A 27 -19.01 -8.05 8.94
C LEU A 27 -20.18 -7.26 8.32
N VAL A 28 -21.36 -7.29 8.95
CA VAL A 28 -22.53 -6.50 8.49
C VAL A 28 -22.26 -5.00 8.61
N ILE A 29 -21.65 -4.56 9.72
CA ILE A 29 -21.26 -3.15 9.91
C ILE A 29 -20.26 -2.73 8.83
N VAL A 30 -19.21 -3.53 8.60
CA VAL A 30 -18.21 -3.25 7.55
C VAL A 30 -18.86 -3.19 6.18
N ALA A 31 -19.75 -4.12 5.84
CA ALA A 31 -20.47 -4.10 4.56
C ALA A 31 -21.30 -2.82 4.39
N GLY A 32 -21.99 -2.37 5.44
CA GLY A 32 -22.72 -1.10 5.44
C GLY A 32 -21.80 0.10 5.21
N ILE A 33 -20.66 0.16 5.91
CA ILE A 33 -19.66 1.23 5.76
C ILE A 33 -19.09 1.25 4.34
N VAL A 34 -18.75 0.09 3.78
CA VAL A 34 -18.15 -0.01 2.43
C VAL A 34 -19.09 0.58 1.38
N ILE A 35 -20.38 0.27 1.44
CA ILE A 35 -21.37 0.79 0.48
C ILE A 35 -21.52 2.31 0.59
N THR A 36 -21.40 2.89 1.79
CA THR A 36 -21.54 4.35 1.99
C THR A 36 -20.26 5.13 1.72
N THR A 37 -19.09 4.49 1.83
CA THR A 37 -17.78 5.15 1.69
C THR A 37 -17.16 4.98 0.31
N ILE A 38 -17.43 3.88 -0.39
CA ILE A 38 -16.84 3.58 -1.70
C ILE A 38 -17.96 3.60 -2.77
N PRO A 39 -18.04 4.66 -3.60
CA PRO A 39 -18.96 4.71 -4.73
C PRO A 39 -18.74 3.54 -5.69
N TYR A 40 -19.81 3.09 -6.36
CA TYR A 40 -19.73 1.92 -7.25
C TYR A 40 -18.70 2.06 -8.38
N SER A 41 -18.55 3.27 -8.94
CA SER A 41 -17.53 3.56 -9.96
C SER A 41 -16.10 3.41 -9.41
N GLU A 42 -15.89 3.84 -8.17
CA GLU A 42 -14.61 3.72 -7.47
C GLU A 42 -14.30 2.26 -7.14
N ALA A 43 -15.31 1.50 -6.72
CA ALA A 43 -15.18 0.06 -6.52
C ALA A 43 -14.76 -0.66 -7.81
N ILE A 44 -15.31 -0.30 -8.96
CA ILE A 44 -14.90 -0.85 -10.26
C ILE A 44 -13.45 -0.45 -10.58
N ARG A 45 -13.05 0.80 -10.33
CA ARG A 45 -11.67 1.27 -10.55
C ARG A 45 -10.67 0.45 -9.74
N LEU A 46 -10.90 0.35 -8.42
CA LEU A 46 -10.07 -0.41 -7.50
C LEU A 46 -10.05 -1.91 -7.83
N TRP A 47 -11.20 -2.49 -8.22
CA TRP A 47 -11.30 -3.92 -8.56
C TRP A 47 -10.60 -4.27 -9.88
N ARG A 48 -10.74 -3.42 -10.89
CA ARG A 48 -10.05 -3.60 -12.17
C ARG A 48 -8.55 -3.42 -12.04
N GLY A 49 -8.12 -2.69 -11.00
CA GLY A 49 -6.73 -2.64 -10.60
C GLY A 49 -5.82 -2.21 -11.74
N GLY A 50 -6.21 -1.13 -12.43
CA GLY A 50 -5.41 -0.55 -13.50
C GLY A 50 -3.98 -0.26 -13.06
N GLU A 51 -3.08 -0.09 -14.03
CA GLU A 51 -1.65 0.18 -13.78
C GLU A 51 -1.44 1.36 -12.82
N ASP A 52 -2.37 2.31 -12.81
CA ASP A 52 -2.37 3.49 -11.95
C ASP A 52 -2.69 3.23 -10.47
N VAL A 53 -3.23 2.06 -10.09
CA VAL A 53 -3.76 1.81 -8.73
C VAL A 53 -2.91 0.83 -7.92
N TRP A 54 -2.51 -0.30 -8.51
CA TRP A 54 -1.84 -1.39 -7.76
C TRP A 54 -0.48 -1.80 -8.32
N TYR A 55 -0.06 -1.27 -9.47
CA TYR A 55 1.15 -1.74 -10.15
C TYR A 55 2.43 -1.52 -9.36
N ALA A 56 2.49 -0.45 -8.57
CA ALA A 56 3.61 -0.15 -7.68
C ALA A 56 3.62 -1.01 -6.40
N ASN A 57 2.54 -1.78 -6.13
CA ASN A 57 2.47 -2.61 -4.94
C ASN A 57 3.07 -3.99 -5.20
N PRO A 58 3.93 -4.49 -4.29
CA PRO A 58 4.49 -5.84 -4.41
C PRO A 58 3.39 -6.91 -4.31
N GLN A 59 3.33 -7.78 -5.32
CA GLN A 59 2.26 -8.78 -5.46
C GLN A 59 2.25 -9.83 -4.34
N TYR A 60 3.42 -10.15 -3.78
CA TYR A 60 3.59 -11.22 -2.79
C TYR A 60 3.90 -10.70 -1.38
N ALA A 61 3.80 -9.39 -1.16
CA ALA A 61 4.05 -8.83 0.16
C ALA A 61 2.92 -9.22 1.14
N PRO A 62 3.26 -9.74 2.34
CA PRO A 62 2.27 -9.98 3.36
C PRO A 62 1.62 -8.66 3.83
N PRO A 63 0.37 -8.68 4.31
CA PRO A 63 -0.25 -7.51 4.91
C PRO A 63 0.57 -6.93 6.08
N ALA A 64 0.66 -5.61 6.16
CA ALA A 64 1.45 -4.91 7.17
C ALA A 64 1.12 -5.31 8.63
N TRP A 65 -0.14 -5.69 8.91
CA TRP A 65 -0.57 -6.11 10.25
C TRP A 65 0.11 -7.39 10.74
N ILE A 66 0.75 -8.18 9.86
CA ILE A 66 1.56 -9.33 10.28
C ILE A 66 2.70 -8.89 11.22
N ASN A 67 3.21 -7.66 11.07
CA ASN A 67 4.22 -7.11 11.99
C ASN A 67 3.72 -7.01 13.45
N TYR A 68 2.41 -7.03 13.73
CA TYR A 68 1.92 -7.08 15.11
C TYR A 68 2.16 -8.43 15.79
N PHE A 69 2.38 -9.48 15.02
CA PHE A 69 2.55 -10.85 15.51
C PHE A 69 3.99 -11.38 15.36
N ARG A 70 4.89 -10.58 14.77
CA ARG A 70 6.31 -10.94 14.60
C ARG A 70 7.19 -10.23 15.63
N SER A 71 8.19 -10.97 16.11
CA SER A 71 9.31 -10.43 16.89
C SER A 71 10.19 -9.51 16.03
N GLU A 72 10.56 -9.97 14.83
CA GLU A 72 11.30 -9.19 13.83
C GLU A 72 10.35 -8.46 12.88
N LYS A 73 10.51 -7.15 12.77
CA LYS A 73 9.72 -6.27 11.92
C LYS A 73 10.19 -6.34 10.47
N LEU A 74 9.26 -6.72 9.60
CA LEU A 74 9.44 -6.66 8.15
C LEU A 74 9.29 -5.22 7.65
N PRO A 75 10.00 -4.83 6.58
CA PRO A 75 9.79 -3.56 5.92
C PRO A 75 8.36 -3.48 5.37
N VAL A 76 7.71 -2.35 5.60
CA VAL A 76 6.38 -2.04 5.06
C VAL A 76 6.58 -1.38 3.70
N SER A 77 5.85 -1.84 2.69
CA SER A 77 5.93 -1.28 1.34
C SER A 77 5.53 0.20 1.34
N PHE A 78 6.34 1.03 0.70
CA PHE A 78 6.07 2.44 0.43
C PHE A 78 6.65 2.80 -0.94
N ALA A 79 6.19 3.92 -1.51
CA ALA A 79 6.68 4.46 -2.77
C ALA A 79 7.14 5.90 -2.57
N LEU A 80 8.18 6.30 -3.31
CA LEU A 80 8.67 7.68 -3.38
C LEU A 80 8.66 8.10 -4.84
N ASP A 81 8.11 9.28 -5.12
CA ASP A 81 8.02 9.85 -6.47
C ASP A 81 8.86 11.14 -6.55
N SER A 82 9.67 11.24 -7.60
CA SER A 82 10.45 12.44 -7.91
C SER A 82 9.62 13.58 -8.52
N PHE A 83 8.44 13.30 -9.08
CA PHE A 83 7.54 14.29 -9.65
C PHE A 83 6.66 14.97 -8.59
N GLU A 84 6.34 14.26 -7.50
CA GLU A 84 5.50 14.76 -6.40
C GLU A 84 6.34 15.24 -5.20
N SER A 85 7.63 15.52 -5.39
CA SER A 85 8.57 15.78 -4.29
C SER A 85 8.11 16.90 -3.34
N ASP A 86 7.77 16.53 -2.10
CA ASP A 86 7.24 17.45 -1.08
C ASP A 86 8.33 17.90 -0.07
N GLY A 87 9.62 17.72 -0.37
CA GLY A 87 10.73 18.15 0.49
C GLY A 87 12.00 17.29 0.46
N GLU A 88 12.74 17.29 1.59
CA GLU A 88 14.10 16.71 1.80
C GLU A 88 14.25 15.21 1.44
N GLN A 89 13.15 14.48 1.31
CA GLN A 89 13.17 13.04 1.04
C GLN A 89 13.56 12.69 -0.41
N VAL A 90 13.29 13.58 -1.37
CA VAL A 90 13.72 13.38 -2.77
C VAL A 90 14.47 14.62 -3.24
N VAL A 91 15.78 14.49 -3.41
CA VAL A 91 16.64 15.59 -3.86
C VAL A 91 17.09 15.32 -5.29
N THR A 92 16.67 16.17 -6.22
CA THR A 92 17.06 16.11 -7.62
C THR A 92 18.09 17.19 -7.92
N THR A 93 19.27 16.79 -8.38
CA THR A 93 20.35 17.69 -8.80
C THR A 93 20.60 17.53 -10.29
N PHE A 94 20.66 18.65 -11.01
CA PHE A 94 20.96 18.69 -12.45
C PHE A 94 22.39 19.19 -12.65
N GLU A 95 23.18 18.43 -13.39
CA GLU A 95 24.55 18.76 -13.77
C GLU A 95 24.65 18.75 -15.30
N ASP A 96 25.10 19.86 -15.88
CA ASP A 96 25.47 19.92 -17.29
C ASP A 96 26.92 19.46 -17.45
N VAL A 97 27.14 18.36 -18.16
CA VAL A 97 28.47 17.74 -18.27
C VAL A 97 29.28 18.38 -19.39
N ASP A 98 28.64 18.71 -20.52
CA ASP A 98 29.34 19.24 -21.71
C ASP A 98 28.46 20.05 -22.68
N GLY A 99 27.27 20.49 -22.26
CA GLY A 99 26.30 21.23 -23.09
C GLY A 99 25.48 20.36 -24.03
N THR A 100 25.84 19.08 -24.20
CA THR A 100 25.08 18.09 -24.99
C THR A 100 24.59 16.91 -24.14
N THR A 101 25.25 16.66 -23.02
CA THR A 101 24.93 15.61 -22.06
C THR A 101 24.62 16.23 -20.71
N SER A 102 23.39 16.05 -20.23
CA SER A 102 23.03 16.35 -18.86
C SER A 102 23.07 15.08 -18.00
N ARG A 103 23.39 15.26 -16.72
CA ARG A 103 23.29 14.23 -15.69
C ARG A 103 22.31 14.70 -14.63
N THR A 104 21.34 13.85 -14.33
CA THR A 104 20.39 14.06 -13.24
C THR A 104 20.67 13.05 -12.14
N ASN A 105 21.01 13.55 -10.95
CA ASN A 105 21.17 12.73 -9.76
C ASN A 105 19.93 12.89 -8.88
N ILE A 106 19.20 11.80 -8.65
CA ILE A 106 18.04 11.78 -7.77
C ILE A 106 18.41 10.97 -6.53
N THR A 107 18.37 11.60 -5.36
CA THR A 107 18.67 10.97 -4.09
C THR A 107 17.39 10.78 -3.30
N TYR A 108 17.07 9.54 -2.95
CA TYR A 108 15.93 9.17 -2.13
C TYR A 108 16.39 8.90 -0.69
N THR A 109 15.80 9.59 0.27
CA THR A 109 16.08 9.45 1.70
C THR A 109 14.79 9.09 2.44
N PHE A 110 14.84 8.02 3.24
CA PHE A 110 13.70 7.55 4.02
C PHE A 110 14.16 6.91 5.34
N ASP A 111 13.29 6.97 6.35
CA ASP A 111 13.54 6.36 7.65
C ASP A 111 13.30 4.85 7.59
N PHE A 112 14.38 4.07 7.70
CA PHE A 112 14.30 2.62 7.69
C PHE A 112 14.13 2.07 9.11
N GLN A 113 12.91 1.64 9.43
CA GLN A 113 12.52 1.16 10.77
C GLN A 113 12.39 -0.37 10.87
N ALA A 114 12.79 -1.11 9.83
CA ALA A 114 12.68 -2.56 9.79
C ALA A 114 13.95 -3.26 10.30
N ASP A 115 13.79 -4.47 10.84
CA ASP A 115 14.90 -5.25 11.38
C ASP A 115 15.63 -6.06 10.29
N VAL A 116 15.02 -6.18 9.12
CA VAL A 116 15.54 -6.95 7.98
C VAL A 116 15.52 -6.13 6.72
N VAL A 117 16.51 -6.36 5.85
CA VAL A 117 16.60 -5.71 4.54
C VAL A 117 15.40 -6.06 3.65
N PRO A 118 14.96 -5.15 2.76
CA PRO A 118 13.88 -5.42 1.84
C PRO A 118 14.26 -6.57 0.89
N GLN A 119 13.27 -7.42 0.58
CA GLN A 119 13.44 -8.53 -0.34
C GLN A 119 13.40 -8.09 -1.81
N GLU A 120 12.74 -6.97 -2.09
CA GLU A 120 12.51 -6.46 -3.43
C GLU A 120 12.55 -4.93 -3.40
N ILE A 121 13.08 -4.35 -4.47
CA ILE A 121 13.10 -2.93 -4.75
C ILE A 121 12.68 -2.77 -6.20
N SER A 122 11.63 -2.01 -6.44
CA SER A 122 11.11 -1.73 -7.78
C SER A 122 11.40 -0.29 -8.15
N LEU A 123 12.00 -0.09 -9.32
CA LEU A 123 12.32 1.23 -9.85
C LEU A 123 11.56 1.43 -11.16
N TYR A 124 10.78 2.51 -11.20
CA TYR A 124 10.02 2.91 -12.37
C TYR A 124 10.66 4.18 -12.93
N PHE A 125 10.97 4.17 -14.22
CA PHE A 125 11.62 5.29 -14.89
C PHE A 125 10.67 5.90 -15.90
N ASP A 126 10.45 7.21 -15.77
CA ASP A 126 9.89 8.03 -16.84
C ASP A 126 11.03 8.87 -17.43
N ALA A 127 11.24 8.75 -18.74
CA ALA A 127 12.36 9.39 -19.43
C ALA A 127 11.92 10.00 -20.76
N THR A 128 12.08 11.31 -20.88
CA THR A 128 11.90 12.05 -22.15
C THR A 128 13.27 12.35 -22.77
N TYR A 129 13.47 11.95 -24.03
CA TYR A 129 14.71 12.19 -24.78
C TYR A 129 14.44 12.34 -26.29
N GLU A 130 15.24 13.15 -26.98
CA GLU A 130 15.04 13.39 -28.42
C GLU A 130 15.62 12.28 -29.31
N SER A 131 16.86 11.85 -29.05
CA SER A 131 17.58 10.94 -29.95
C SER A 131 18.30 9.80 -29.25
N LYS A 132 18.75 9.99 -28.00
CA LYS A 132 19.51 9.00 -27.25
C LYS A 132 18.83 8.67 -25.94
N GLN A 133 18.52 7.39 -25.74
CA GLN A 133 17.95 6.90 -24.49
C GLN A 133 18.92 7.17 -23.32
N PRO A 134 18.42 7.66 -22.17
CA PRO A 134 19.25 7.88 -20.99
C PRO A 134 19.85 6.59 -20.46
N PHE A 135 21.06 6.70 -19.92
CA PHE A 135 21.70 5.63 -19.17
C PHE A 135 21.43 5.85 -17.67
N ALA A 136 20.83 4.85 -17.02
CA ALA A 136 20.58 4.87 -15.59
C ALA A 136 21.66 4.06 -14.85
N SER A 137 22.19 4.63 -13.77
CA SER A 137 23.08 3.95 -12.82
C SER A 137 22.47 4.03 -11.44
N ILE A 138 22.42 2.91 -10.74
CA ILE A 138 21.76 2.78 -9.44
C ILE A 138 22.81 2.47 -8.39
N LEU A 139 22.75 3.18 -7.28
CA LEU A 139 23.53 2.94 -6.08
C LEU A 139 22.56 2.89 -4.88
N TRP A 140 22.69 1.87 -4.04
CA TRP A 140 21.95 1.70 -2.78
C TRP A 140 22.96 1.49 -1.65
#